data_AF-A0A920K4E7-F1
#
_entry.id   AF-A0A920K4E7-F1
#
_cell.length_a   1.000
_cell.length_b   1.000
_cell.length_c   1.000
_cell.angle_alpha   90.00
_cell.angle_beta   90.00
_cell.angle_gamma   90.00
#
_symmetry.space_group_name_H-M   'P 1'
#
loop_
_entity.id
_entity.type
_entity.pdbx_description
1 polymer ?
#
loop_
_entity_poly.entity_id
_entity_poly.type
_entity_poly.pdbx_seq_one_letter_code
_entity_poly.pdbx_strand_id
1 'polypeptide(L)'
;MKISYFFIERPVFASVISLMIIFIGLVSLLDLSIREYPKIDEPVVSVRTDYKGAAPEIIESQITKPLEDSIAGIEGIKTLSSVSRQGRSNITVRFKTYRDPDDAASDVRGRVSRVLNRLPFEAKPPRISKVESDASPIMWMTLTSDEVPLMDLSFIAQNVIKPRIQSLPGAADVRIYGDRKYAMRIWVDANKVAAHDLTVQDIEEAIREQNLEIPAGRIETRGRELSVIASTDLSNPEEFRNIIVPIDDGSNFTRLGDLATVEIGPEDERRVARYKGDHQ
;
A
#
# COMPACT_ATOMS: atom_id res chain seq x y z
N MET A 1 37.33 -57.07 -8.57
CA MET A 1 38.33 -55.99 -8.75
C MET A 1 38.57 -55.33 -7.40
N LYS A 2 39.81 -55.32 -6.90
CA LYS A 2 40.15 -54.63 -5.64
C LYS A 2 40.48 -53.17 -5.97
N ILE A 3 39.52 -52.27 -5.77
CA ILE A 3 39.68 -50.83 -6.06
C ILE A 3 40.92 -50.25 -5.37
N SER A 4 41.20 -50.66 -4.13
CA SER A 4 42.38 -50.22 -3.38
C SER A 4 43.70 -50.56 -4.07
N TYR A 5 43.78 -51.72 -4.75
CA TYR A 5 45.00 -52.17 -5.41
C TYR A 5 45.34 -51.32 -6.65
N PHE A 6 44.31 -50.86 -7.38
CA PHE A 6 44.46 -49.96 -8.54
C PHE A 6 45.04 -48.58 -8.17
N PHE A 7 44.64 -48.02 -7.03
CA PHE A 7 45.16 -46.75 -6.53
C PHE A 7 46.59 -46.86 -5.97
N ILE A 8 46.98 -48.04 -5.45
CA ILE A 8 48.34 -48.30 -4.93
C ILE A 8 49.35 -48.45 -6.08
N GLU A 9 48.99 -49.14 -7.17
CA GLU A 9 49.88 -49.34 -8.32
C GLU A 9 50.07 -48.07 -9.18
N ARG A 10 49.18 -47.08 -9.06
CA ARG A 10 49.23 -45.83 -9.84
C ARG A 10 49.24 -44.59 -8.93
N PRO A 11 50.36 -44.33 -8.22
CA PRO A 11 50.46 -43.24 -7.25
C PRO A 11 50.22 -41.85 -7.87
N VAL A 12 50.57 -41.65 -9.14
CA VAL A 12 50.32 -40.40 -9.88
C VAL A 12 48.82 -40.18 -10.13
N PHE A 13 48.05 -41.24 -10.40
CA PHE A 13 46.61 -41.11 -10.61
C PHE A 13 45.88 -40.77 -9.30
N ALA A 14 46.30 -41.41 -8.20
CA ALA A 14 45.76 -41.13 -6.88
C ALA A 14 46.04 -39.69 -6.42
N SER A 15 47.26 -39.18 -6.66
CA SER A 15 47.62 -37.81 -6.29
C SER A 15 46.85 -36.78 -7.10
N VAL A 16 46.66 -36.98 -8.41
CA VAL A 16 45.86 -36.09 -9.26
C VAL A 16 44.41 -36.00 -8.80
N ILE A 17 43.78 -37.14 -8.46
CA ILE A 17 42.40 -37.13 -7.92
C ILE A 17 42.33 -36.39 -6.59
N SER A 18 43.29 -36.63 -5.68
CA SER A 18 43.34 -35.91 -4.41
C SER A 18 43.49 -34.39 -4.62
N LEU A 19 44.35 -33.97 -5.54
CA LEU A 19 44.56 -32.57 -5.87
C LEU A 19 43.31 -31.96 -6.52
N MET A 20 42.61 -32.71 -7.35
CA MET A 20 41.35 -32.29 -7.97
C MET A 20 40.25 -32.08 -6.93
N ILE A 21 40.13 -32.98 -5.94
CA ILE A 21 39.17 -32.84 -4.83
C ILE A 21 39.51 -31.62 -3.98
N ILE A 22 40.80 -31.41 -3.66
CA ILE A 22 41.25 -30.23 -2.88
C ILE A 22 40.95 -28.95 -3.66
N PHE A 23 41.22 -28.91 -4.96
CA PHE A 23 40.98 -27.75 -5.80
C PHE A 23 39.48 -27.43 -5.91
N ILE A 24 38.64 -28.43 -6.15
CA ILE A 24 37.17 -28.27 -6.16
C ILE A 24 36.68 -27.76 -4.80
N GLY A 25 37.17 -28.36 -3.71
CA GLY A 25 36.84 -27.93 -2.35
C GLY A 25 37.23 -26.48 -2.09
N LEU A 26 38.41 -26.05 -2.56
CA LEU A 26 38.87 -24.67 -2.42
C LEU A 26 37.97 -23.68 -3.16
N VAL A 27 37.60 -23.99 -4.41
CA VAL A 27 36.69 -23.15 -5.22
C VAL A 27 35.30 -23.10 -4.59
N SER A 28 34.75 -24.25 -4.17
CA SER A 28 33.43 -24.30 -3.51
C SER A 28 33.39 -23.55 -2.18
N LEU A 29 34.52 -23.47 -1.46
CA LEU A 29 34.61 -22.74 -0.19
C LEU A 29 34.61 -21.22 -0.40
N LEU A 30 35.10 -20.73 -1.54
CA LEU A 30 35.05 -19.32 -1.92
C LEU A 30 33.66 -18.89 -2.42
N ASP A 31 32.92 -19.80 -3.06
CA ASP A 31 31.54 -19.55 -3.53
C ASP A 31 30.46 -19.75 -2.45
N LEU A 32 30.82 -20.28 -1.27
CA LEU A 32 29.85 -20.60 -0.24
C LEU A 32 29.27 -19.31 0.37
N SER A 33 27.98 -19.07 0.16
CA SER A 33 27.26 -17.96 0.76
C SER A 33 27.22 -18.12 2.29
N ILE A 34 27.89 -17.21 3.01
CA ILE A 34 27.83 -17.13 4.47
C ILE A 34 26.47 -16.52 4.84
N ARG A 35 25.73 -17.19 5.72
CA ARG A 35 24.44 -16.74 6.26
C ARG A 35 24.45 -16.83 7.77
N GLU A 36 23.94 -15.81 8.44
CA GLU A 36 23.88 -15.73 9.91
C GLU A 36 22.81 -16.67 10.50
N TYR A 37 21.73 -16.93 9.75
CA TYR A 37 20.63 -17.81 10.16
C TYR A 37 20.23 -18.79 9.03
N PRO A 38 19.77 -20.00 9.36
CA PRO A 38 19.17 -20.90 8.37
C PRO A 38 17.91 -20.27 7.79
N LYS A 39 17.68 -20.47 6.49
CA LYS A 39 16.48 -19.97 5.80
C LYS A 39 15.25 -20.72 6.32
N ILE A 40 14.52 -20.13 7.25
CA ILE A 40 13.22 -20.63 7.71
C ILE A 40 12.17 -19.69 7.09
N ASP A 41 11.74 -20.02 5.87
CA ASP A 41 10.63 -19.33 5.23
C ASP A 41 9.34 -19.79 5.91
N GLU A 42 8.96 -19.22 7.05
CA GLU A 42 7.61 -19.44 7.58
C GLU A 42 6.61 -18.70 6.68
N PRO A 43 5.65 -19.39 6.04
CA PRO A 43 4.65 -18.74 5.21
C PRO A 43 3.74 -17.87 6.07
N VAL A 44 3.92 -16.54 5.96
CA VAL A 44 3.12 -15.55 6.68
C VAL A 44 2.38 -14.67 5.69
N VAL A 45 1.07 -14.53 5.89
CA VAL A 45 0.21 -13.64 5.11
C VAL A 45 -0.34 -12.56 6.03
N SER A 46 -0.27 -11.32 5.59
CA SER A 46 -0.85 -10.17 6.29
C SER A 46 -2.05 -9.66 5.52
N VAL A 47 -3.11 -9.32 6.25
CA VAL A 47 -4.30 -8.65 5.74
C VAL A 47 -4.41 -7.33 6.48
N ARG A 48 -4.34 -6.22 5.73
CA ARG A 48 -4.50 -4.88 6.29
C ARG A 48 -5.75 -4.22 5.76
N THR A 49 -6.58 -3.72 6.65
CA THR A 49 -7.80 -2.98 6.31
C THR A 49 -7.75 -1.62 7.00
N ASP A 50 -7.93 -0.55 6.24
CA ASP A 50 -7.93 0.81 6.76
C ASP A 50 -9.39 1.30 6.84
N TYR A 51 -9.85 1.73 8.03
CA TYR A 51 -11.16 2.34 8.25
C TYR A 51 -10.99 3.60 9.10
N LYS A 52 -10.63 4.70 8.43
CA LYS A 52 -10.26 5.97 9.07
C LYS A 52 -11.43 6.50 9.91
N GLY A 53 -11.13 7.06 11.07
CA GLY A 53 -12.15 7.66 11.96
C GLY A 53 -12.81 6.70 12.96
N ALA A 54 -12.74 5.39 12.73
CA ALA A 54 -13.33 4.40 13.65
C ALA A 54 -12.46 4.12 14.89
N ALA A 55 -13.13 3.91 16.03
CA ALA A 55 -12.52 3.48 17.28
C ALA A 55 -12.02 2.01 17.20
N PRO A 56 -11.00 1.62 17.98
CA PRO A 56 -10.48 0.24 17.98
C PRO A 56 -11.55 -0.84 18.16
N GLU A 57 -12.55 -0.60 19.02
CA GLU A 57 -13.62 -1.53 19.34
C GLU A 57 -14.60 -1.73 18.16
N ILE A 58 -14.87 -0.66 17.42
CA ILE A 58 -15.67 -0.70 16.18
C ILE A 58 -14.91 -1.46 15.10
N ILE A 59 -13.61 -1.20 14.96
CA ILE A 59 -12.76 -1.90 14.01
C ILE A 59 -12.68 -3.39 14.33
N GLU A 60 -12.53 -3.74 15.61
CA GLU A 60 -12.52 -5.14 16.02
C GLU A 60 -13.84 -5.85 15.66
N SER A 61 -14.97 -5.25 16.00
CA SER A 61 -16.30 -5.86 15.82
C SER A 61 -16.77 -5.89 14.37
N GLN A 62 -16.54 -4.83 13.59
CA GLN A 62 -17.07 -4.69 12.23
C GLN A 62 -16.09 -5.12 11.13
N ILE A 63 -14.78 -5.17 11.41
CA ILE A 63 -13.76 -5.50 10.41
C ILE A 63 -12.94 -6.72 10.81
N THR A 64 -12.28 -6.66 11.97
CA THR A 64 -11.32 -7.70 12.36
C THR A 64 -12.01 -9.05 12.56
N LYS A 65 -13.09 -9.12 13.35
CA LYS A 65 -13.82 -10.37 13.62
C LYS A 65 -14.40 -11.02 12.35
N PRO A 66 -15.15 -10.31 11.48
CA PRO A 66 -15.66 -10.90 10.25
C PRO A 66 -14.57 -11.45 9.32
N LEU A 67 -13.40 -10.79 9.28
CA LEU A 67 -12.26 -11.25 8.50
C LEU A 67 -11.59 -12.46 9.16
N GLU A 68 -11.38 -12.44 10.46
CA GLU A 68 -10.82 -13.56 11.23
C GLU A 68 -11.67 -14.81 11.09
N ASP A 69 -12.99 -14.70 11.29
CA ASP A 69 -13.92 -15.83 11.17
C ASP A 69 -13.88 -16.46 9.78
N SER A 70 -13.77 -15.64 8.73
CA SER A 70 -13.64 -16.13 7.36
C SER A 70 -12.32 -16.84 7.14
N ILE A 71 -11.21 -16.27 7.63
CA ILE A 71 -9.84 -16.76 7.44
C ILE A 71 -9.55 -18.00 8.28
N ALA A 72 -10.12 -18.11 9.48
CA ALA A 72 -9.91 -19.23 10.41
C ALA A 72 -10.28 -20.59 9.81
N GLY A 73 -11.17 -20.62 8.81
CA GLY A 73 -11.56 -21.83 8.09
C GLY A 73 -10.56 -22.31 7.02
N ILE A 74 -9.38 -21.69 6.88
CA ILE A 74 -8.33 -22.15 5.95
C ILE A 74 -7.50 -23.25 6.63
N GLU A 75 -7.24 -24.33 5.88
CA GLU A 75 -6.41 -25.42 6.36
C GLU A 75 -4.92 -25.01 6.44
N GLY A 76 -4.21 -25.57 7.41
CA GLY A 76 -2.76 -25.37 7.53
C GLY A 76 -2.36 -24.08 8.24
N ILE A 77 -3.29 -23.34 8.85
CA ILE A 77 -2.99 -22.24 9.77
C ILE A 77 -2.31 -22.81 11.03
N LYS A 78 -1.16 -22.24 11.39
CA LYS A 78 -0.44 -22.48 12.65
C LYS A 78 -0.91 -21.51 13.71
N THR A 79 -0.95 -20.21 13.39
CA THR A 79 -1.47 -19.16 14.28
C THR A 79 -2.17 -18.08 13.48
N LEU A 80 -3.26 -17.55 14.05
CA LEU A 80 -3.96 -16.36 13.57
C LEU A 80 -3.88 -15.31 14.67
N SER A 81 -3.36 -14.12 14.36
CA SER A 81 -3.25 -13.02 15.31
C SER A 81 -3.70 -11.72 14.66
N SER A 82 -4.45 -10.91 15.36
CA SER A 82 -4.88 -9.60 14.89
C SER A 82 -4.56 -8.48 15.86
N VAL A 83 -4.45 -7.28 15.31
CA VAL A 83 -4.26 -6.04 16.07
C VAL A 83 -5.17 -4.97 15.47
N SER A 84 -6.19 -4.58 16.23
CA SER A 84 -7.07 -3.45 15.93
C SER A 84 -6.52 -2.19 16.59
N ARG A 85 -6.31 -1.13 15.82
CA ARG A 85 -5.95 0.21 16.31
C ARG A 85 -6.92 1.21 15.71
N GLN A 86 -6.96 2.42 16.27
CA GLN A 86 -7.76 3.50 15.70
C GLN A 86 -7.44 3.68 14.21
N GLY A 87 -8.46 3.64 13.36
CA GLY A 87 -8.31 3.79 11.91
C GLY A 87 -7.82 2.56 11.12
N ARG A 88 -7.40 1.46 11.75
CA ARG A 88 -6.77 0.31 11.05
C ARG A 88 -6.90 -1.03 11.76
N SER A 89 -7.16 -2.08 10.98
CA SER A 89 -6.99 -3.49 11.37
C SER A 89 -5.79 -4.11 10.65
N ASN A 90 -4.98 -4.89 11.38
CA ASN A 90 -3.98 -5.78 10.80
C ASN A 90 -4.21 -7.20 11.31
N ILE A 91 -4.33 -8.15 10.39
CA ILE A 91 -4.42 -9.59 10.68
C ILE A 91 -3.16 -10.25 10.11
N THR A 92 -2.53 -11.10 10.90
CA THR A 92 -1.36 -11.89 10.54
C THR A 92 -1.70 -13.36 10.66
N VAL A 93 -1.60 -14.06 9.54
CA VAL A 93 -1.86 -15.49 9.41
C VAL A 93 -0.53 -16.18 9.19
N ARG A 94 -0.13 -17.05 10.12
CA ARG A 94 1.06 -17.89 10.00
C ARG A 94 0.62 -19.29 9.64
N PHE A 95 1.13 -19.82 8.54
CA PHE A 95 0.86 -21.17 8.09
C PHE A 95 1.95 -22.15 8.55
N LYS A 96 1.67 -23.45 8.45
CA LYS A 96 2.66 -24.50 8.67
C LYS A 96 3.69 -24.49 7.53
N THR A 97 4.94 -24.87 7.84
CA THR A 97 6.10 -24.78 6.95
C THR A 97 6.03 -25.59 5.66
N TYR A 98 5.10 -26.55 5.52
CA TYR A 98 4.89 -27.29 4.27
C TYR A 98 3.97 -26.58 3.28
N ARG A 99 3.30 -25.50 3.69
CA ARG A 99 2.35 -24.77 2.83
C ARG A 99 3.11 -23.80 1.94
N ASP A 100 2.81 -23.81 0.65
CA ASP A 100 3.32 -22.82 -0.28
C ASP A 100 2.76 -21.41 0.05
N PRO A 101 3.61 -20.37 0.13
CA PRO A 101 3.18 -19.00 0.44
C PRO A 101 2.22 -18.38 -0.58
N ASP A 102 2.34 -18.73 -1.87
CA ASP A 102 1.48 -18.21 -2.94
C ASP A 102 0.08 -18.79 -2.86
N ASP A 103 0.00 -20.11 -2.66
CA ASP A 103 -1.27 -20.77 -2.42
C ASP A 103 -1.96 -20.25 -1.15
N ALA A 104 -1.20 -20.10 -0.06
CA ALA A 104 -1.72 -19.56 1.20
C ALA A 104 -2.28 -18.14 1.03
N ALA A 105 -1.58 -17.28 0.28
CA ALA A 105 -2.06 -15.94 -0.03
C ALA A 105 -3.31 -15.96 -0.94
N SER A 106 -3.38 -16.90 -1.88
CA SER A 106 -4.55 -17.11 -2.74
C SER A 106 -5.78 -17.54 -1.93
N ASP A 107 -5.62 -18.50 -1.01
CA ASP A 107 -6.68 -18.97 -0.12
C ASP A 107 -7.20 -17.85 0.78
N VAL A 108 -6.29 -17.08 1.39
CA VAL A 108 -6.64 -15.90 2.21
C VAL A 108 -7.42 -14.89 1.38
N ARG A 109 -6.95 -14.55 0.17
CA ARG A 109 -7.66 -13.63 -0.73
C ARG A 109 -9.06 -14.15 -1.05
N GLY A 110 -9.20 -15.44 -1.38
CA GLY A 110 -10.50 -16.05 -1.64
C GLY A 110 -11.46 -16.00 -0.44
N ARG A 111 -10.94 -16.17 0.77
CA ARG A 111 -11.73 -16.09 2.02
C ARG A 111 -12.14 -14.67 2.36
N VAL A 112 -11.23 -13.71 2.22
CA VAL A 112 -11.50 -12.28 2.42
C VAL A 112 -12.55 -11.80 1.42
N SER A 113 -12.43 -12.16 0.14
CA SER A 113 -13.38 -11.75 -0.90
C SER A 113 -14.83 -12.14 -0.61
N ARG A 114 -15.07 -13.27 0.06
CA ARG A 114 -16.44 -13.73 0.41
C ARG A 114 -17.13 -12.88 1.48
N VAL A 115 -16.36 -12.17 2.29
CA VAL A 115 -16.90 -11.35 3.39
C VAL A 115 -16.73 -9.85 3.16
N LEU A 116 -16.25 -9.43 1.97
CA LEU A 116 -16.16 -8.01 1.61
C LEU A 116 -17.50 -7.29 1.78
N ASN A 117 -18.60 -7.93 1.39
CA ASN A 117 -19.95 -7.35 1.50
C ASN A 117 -20.45 -7.23 2.95
N ARG A 118 -19.75 -7.83 3.93
CA ARG A 118 -20.05 -7.68 5.37
C ARG A 118 -19.26 -6.54 6.01
N LEU A 119 -18.28 -5.99 5.30
CA LEU A 119 -17.50 -4.85 5.78
C LEU A 119 -18.29 -3.55 5.54
N PRO A 120 -18.11 -2.52 6.39
CA PRO A 120 -18.69 -1.20 6.15
C PRO A 120 -18.26 -0.64 4.78
N PHE A 121 -19.17 0.01 4.06
CA PHE A 121 -18.90 0.57 2.73
C PHE A 121 -17.78 1.64 2.74
N GLU A 122 -17.67 2.36 3.84
CA GLU A 122 -16.65 3.39 4.06
C GLU A 122 -15.24 2.80 4.31
N ALA A 123 -15.14 1.52 4.65
CA ALA A 123 -13.86 0.87 4.89
C ALA A 123 -13.13 0.61 3.57
N LYS A 124 -11.82 0.88 3.53
CA LYS A 124 -11.03 0.55 2.34
C LYS A 124 -10.97 -0.97 2.16
N PRO A 125 -10.97 -1.47 0.91
CA PRO A 125 -10.79 -2.88 0.64
C PRO A 125 -9.54 -3.44 1.35
N PRO A 126 -9.64 -4.61 2.00
CA PRO A 126 -8.49 -5.25 2.63
C PRO A 126 -7.37 -5.51 1.63
N ARG A 127 -6.14 -5.13 1.99
CA ARG A 127 -4.94 -5.42 1.21
C ARG A 127 -4.26 -6.66 1.76
N ILE A 128 -4.09 -7.66 0.91
CA ILE A 128 -3.42 -8.91 1.24
C ILE A 128 -1.99 -8.84 0.74
N SER A 129 -1.03 -8.99 1.64
CA SER A 129 0.39 -9.03 1.34
C SER A 129 1.03 -10.25 1.97
N LYS A 130 1.84 -10.97 1.19
CA LYS A 130 2.78 -11.94 1.76
C LYS A 130 3.74 -11.16 2.65
N VAL A 131 3.86 -11.54 3.90
CA VAL A 131 4.90 -10.98 4.76
C VAL A 131 6.18 -11.67 4.33
N GLU A 132 6.87 -11.02 3.41
CA GLU A 132 8.25 -11.37 3.11
C GLU A 132 9.07 -10.94 4.33
N SER A 133 9.41 -11.92 5.17
CA SER A 133 10.31 -11.78 6.32
C SER A 133 11.63 -11.09 5.94
N ASP A 134 11.99 -11.15 4.65
CA ASP A 134 13.28 -10.73 4.12
C ASP A 134 13.20 -9.45 3.25
N ALA A 135 12.04 -8.80 3.14
CA ALA A 135 11.91 -7.51 2.44
C ALA A 135 12.44 -6.35 3.30
N SER A 136 13.66 -6.51 3.80
CA SER A 136 14.42 -5.44 4.44
C SER A 136 14.89 -4.46 3.36
N PRO A 137 14.70 -3.15 3.55
CA PRO A 137 15.22 -2.17 2.61
C PRO A 137 16.74 -2.35 2.45
N ILE A 138 17.19 -2.67 1.24
CA ILE A 138 18.62 -2.81 0.92
C ILE A 138 19.33 -1.45 0.86
N MET A 139 18.57 -0.37 0.69
CA MET A 139 19.07 0.99 0.60
C MET A 139 18.10 1.95 1.29
N TRP A 140 18.67 2.86 2.07
CA TRP A 140 17.96 4.01 2.63
C TRP A 140 18.47 5.27 1.97
N MET A 141 17.55 6.03 1.38
CA MET A 141 17.84 7.34 0.81
C MET A 141 17.04 8.39 1.58
N THR A 142 17.67 9.52 1.82
CA THR A 142 17.03 10.65 2.49
C THR A 142 16.97 11.82 1.52
N LEU A 143 15.80 12.45 1.42
CA LEU A 143 15.60 13.66 0.63
C LEU A 143 15.50 14.86 1.58
N THR A 144 16.34 15.87 1.39
CA THR A 144 16.37 17.09 2.19
C THR A 144 16.54 18.30 1.27
N SER A 145 15.94 19.42 1.64
CA SER A 145 16.16 20.73 0.99
C SER A 145 15.89 21.83 2.00
N ASP A 146 16.70 22.89 1.95
CA ASP A 146 16.50 24.09 2.78
C ASP A 146 15.58 25.12 2.08
N GLU A 147 15.41 25.01 0.77
CA GLU A 147 14.62 25.94 -0.05
C GLU A 147 13.23 25.41 -0.41
N VAL A 148 13.11 24.08 -0.58
CA VAL A 148 11.87 23.45 -1.05
C VAL A 148 11.06 22.95 0.15
N PRO A 149 9.79 23.38 0.31
CA PRO A 149 8.92 22.87 1.36
C PRO A 149 8.77 21.35 1.32
N LEU A 150 8.63 20.71 2.49
CA LEU A 150 8.50 19.26 2.60
C LEU A 150 7.37 18.66 1.74
N MET A 151 6.27 19.39 1.56
CA MET A 151 5.14 18.93 0.77
C MET A 151 5.50 18.83 -0.72
N ASP A 152 6.24 19.81 -1.24
CA ASP A 152 6.81 19.79 -2.60
C ASP A 152 7.88 18.70 -2.75
N LEU A 153 8.76 18.54 -1.76
CA LEU A 153 9.72 17.44 -1.74
C LEU A 153 9.03 16.07 -1.78
N SER A 154 7.96 15.91 -1.01
CA SER A 154 7.16 14.68 -0.98
C SER A 154 6.52 14.41 -2.34
N PHE A 155 6.02 15.46 -3.01
CA PHE A 155 5.47 15.36 -4.36
C PHE A 155 6.54 14.92 -5.38
N ILE A 156 7.73 15.53 -5.35
CA ILE A 156 8.86 15.16 -6.21
C ILE A 156 9.30 13.71 -5.93
N ALA A 157 9.40 13.34 -4.65
CA ALA A 157 9.76 11.98 -4.24
C ALA A 157 8.77 10.95 -4.80
N GLN A 158 7.47 11.21 -4.67
CA GLN A 158 6.40 10.30 -5.07
C GLN A 158 6.25 10.20 -6.59
N ASN A 159 6.30 11.31 -7.31
CA ASN A 159 5.92 11.37 -8.73
C ASN A 159 7.11 11.33 -9.70
N VAL A 160 8.32 11.68 -9.24
CA VAL A 160 9.51 11.73 -10.09
C VAL A 160 10.54 10.68 -9.67
N ILE A 161 10.93 10.68 -8.39
CA ILE A 161 12.04 9.84 -7.91
C ILE A 161 11.60 8.38 -7.82
N LYS A 162 10.48 8.11 -7.14
CA LYS A 162 9.99 6.74 -6.92
C LYS A 162 9.78 5.96 -8.23
N PRO A 163 9.08 6.46 -9.26
CA PRO A 163 8.89 5.73 -10.51
C PRO A 163 10.21 5.42 -11.23
N ARG A 164 11.16 6.37 -11.21
CA ARG A 164 12.49 6.16 -11.81
C ARG A 164 13.26 5.04 -11.10
N ILE A 165 13.26 5.00 -9.77
CA ILE A 165 13.93 3.94 -9.02
C ILE A 165 13.22 2.59 -9.22
N GLN A 166 11.88 2.56 -9.20
CA GLN A 166 11.11 1.34 -9.42
C GLN A 166 11.31 0.75 -10.83
N SER A 167 11.66 1.56 -11.83
CA SER A 167 11.94 1.08 -13.18
C SER A 167 13.27 0.36 -13.34
N LEU A 168 14.16 0.41 -12.33
CA LEU A 168 15.47 -0.23 -12.41
C LEU A 168 15.35 -1.76 -12.24
N PRO A 169 16.12 -2.56 -13.02
CA PRO A 169 16.15 -4.01 -12.86
C PRO A 169 16.53 -4.42 -11.42
N GLY A 170 15.71 -5.25 -10.79
CA GLY A 170 15.91 -5.73 -9.41
C GLY A 170 15.25 -4.88 -8.32
N ALA A 171 14.60 -3.76 -8.66
CA ALA A 171 13.82 -2.98 -7.69
C ALA A 171 12.42 -3.57 -7.49
N ALA A 172 12.15 -4.20 -6.34
CA ALA A 172 10.86 -4.81 -6.04
C ALA A 172 9.83 -3.82 -5.49
N ASP A 173 10.21 -2.98 -4.51
CA ASP A 173 9.34 -2.00 -3.87
C ASP A 173 10.14 -0.77 -3.42
N VAL A 174 9.52 0.41 -3.52
CA VAL A 174 10.09 1.68 -3.06
C VAL A 174 9.09 2.34 -2.13
N ARG A 175 9.44 2.35 -0.85
CA ARG A 175 8.62 2.90 0.22
C ARG A 175 9.15 4.28 0.61
N ILE A 176 8.25 5.26 0.60
CA ILE A 176 8.53 6.60 1.11
C ILE A 176 8.02 6.66 2.54
N TYR A 177 8.84 7.20 3.43
CA TYR A 177 8.54 7.38 4.83
C TYR A 177 8.50 8.88 5.16
N GLY A 178 7.49 9.31 5.91
CA GLY A 178 7.35 10.72 6.29
C GLY A 178 6.85 11.64 5.19
N ASP A 179 6.26 11.11 4.13
CA ASP A 179 5.68 11.91 3.06
C ASP A 179 4.51 12.75 3.57
N ARG A 180 4.49 14.03 3.17
CA ARG A 180 3.34 14.91 3.30
C ARG A 180 2.65 15.04 1.96
N LYS A 181 1.62 14.23 1.76
CA LYS A 181 0.81 14.28 0.54
C LYS A 181 -0.07 15.50 0.53
N TYR A 182 -0.13 16.15 -0.61
CA TYR A 182 -1.13 17.17 -0.91
C TYR A 182 -2.54 16.60 -0.74
N ALA A 183 -3.35 17.28 0.05
CA ALA A 183 -4.77 17.01 0.20
C ALA A 183 -5.54 18.34 0.21
N MET A 184 -6.69 18.35 -0.43
CA MET A 184 -7.60 19.47 -0.28
C MET A 184 -8.38 19.33 1.02
N ARG A 185 -8.28 20.34 1.89
CA ARG A 185 -8.93 20.37 3.19
C ARG A 185 -10.13 21.29 3.12
N ILE A 186 -11.27 20.76 3.54
CA ILE A 186 -12.55 21.45 3.55
C ILE A 186 -13.01 21.52 5.00
N TRP A 187 -12.92 22.71 5.58
CA TRP A 187 -13.31 22.99 6.96
C TRP A 187 -14.74 23.53 6.97
N VAL A 188 -15.70 22.65 7.24
CA VAL A 188 -17.13 22.96 7.24
C VAL A 188 -17.51 23.77 8.49
N ASP A 189 -18.20 24.90 8.31
CA ASP A 189 -18.75 25.70 9.40
C ASP A 189 -20.15 25.21 9.76
N ALA A 190 -20.26 24.50 10.89
CA ALA A 190 -21.51 23.91 11.36
C ALA A 190 -22.65 24.94 11.53
N ASN A 191 -22.34 26.19 11.89
CA ASN A 191 -23.37 27.21 12.08
C ASN A 191 -23.96 27.66 10.73
N LYS A 192 -23.11 27.83 9.72
CA LYS A 192 -23.56 28.22 8.37
C LYS A 192 -24.34 27.11 7.69
N VAL A 193 -23.86 25.87 7.82
CA VAL A 193 -24.56 24.69 7.29
C VAL A 193 -25.94 24.56 7.91
N ALA A 194 -26.05 24.68 9.24
CA ALA A 194 -27.33 24.63 9.93
C ALA A 194 -28.26 25.82 9.57
N ALA A 195 -27.71 27.00 9.30
CA ALA A 195 -28.50 28.17 8.89
C ALA A 195 -29.14 28.02 7.49
N HIS A 196 -28.61 27.09 6.68
CA HIS A 196 -29.15 26.75 5.37
C HIS A 196 -29.96 25.43 5.38
N ASP A 197 -30.30 24.89 6.55
CA ASP A 197 -30.98 23.58 6.71
C ASP A 197 -30.26 22.42 6.00
N LEU A 198 -28.94 22.55 5.81
CA LEU A 198 -28.08 21.56 5.18
C LEU A 198 -27.43 20.64 6.22
N THR A 199 -26.98 19.48 5.78
CA THR A 199 -26.15 18.55 6.55
C THR A 199 -24.75 18.44 5.96
N VAL A 200 -23.81 17.87 6.73
CA VAL A 200 -22.47 17.55 6.23
C VAL A 200 -22.54 16.53 5.09
N GLN A 201 -23.53 15.63 5.14
CA GLN A 201 -23.71 14.60 4.12
C GLN A 201 -24.09 15.20 2.76
N ASP A 202 -24.93 16.25 2.74
CA ASP A 202 -25.30 16.95 1.50
C ASP A 202 -24.08 17.62 0.84
N ILE A 203 -23.16 18.15 1.66
CA ILE A 203 -21.89 18.70 1.18
C ILE A 203 -21.00 17.60 0.59
N GLU A 204 -20.87 16.47 1.29
CA GLU A 204 -20.09 15.33 0.79
C GLU A 204 -20.63 14.78 -0.54
N GLU A 205 -21.96 14.73 -0.68
CA GLU A 205 -22.64 14.31 -1.90
C GLU A 205 -22.41 15.31 -3.04
N ALA A 206 -22.60 16.61 -2.79
CA ALA A 206 -22.33 17.66 -3.76
C ALA A 206 -20.89 17.64 -4.28
N ILE A 207 -19.91 17.44 -3.39
CA ILE A 207 -18.50 17.28 -3.77
C ILE A 207 -18.31 16.02 -4.62
N ARG A 208 -18.92 14.90 -4.23
CA ARG A 208 -18.79 13.63 -4.94
C ARG A 208 -19.40 13.67 -6.34
N GLU A 209 -20.50 14.38 -6.52
CA GLU A 209 -21.18 14.51 -7.82
C GLU A 209 -20.45 15.45 -8.78
N GLN A 210 -19.85 16.53 -8.26
CA GLN A 210 -19.18 17.54 -9.08
C GLN A 210 -17.68 17.29 -9.29
N ASN A 211 -17.06 16.42 -8.48
CA ASN A 211 -15.66 16.02 -8.63
C ASN A 211 -15.55 14.63 -9.32
N LEU A 212 -16.24 14.47 -10.45
CA LEU A 212 -16.20 13.27 -11.29
C LEU A 212 -15.55 13.59 -12.62
N GLU A 213 -14.63 12.75 -13.06
CA GLU A 213 -14.13 12.77 -14.44
C GLU A 213 -15.10 11.97 -15.31
N ILE A 214 -16.03 12.65 -15.99
CA ILE A 214 -17.02 11.99 -16.85
C ILE A 214 -16.50 11.95 -18.29
N PRO A 215 -16.25 10.75 -18.87
CA PRO A 215 -15.92 10.66 -20.28
C PRO A 215 -17.13 11.09 -21.10
N ALA A 216 -17.01 12.21 -21.84
CA ALA A 216 -18.12 12.81 -22.59
C ALA A 216 -18.42 12.09 -23.92
N GLY A 217 -17.82 10.92 -24.15
CA GLY A 217 -18.07 10.06 -25.30
C GLY A 217 -17.35 10.50 -26.57
N ARG A 218 -17.87 10.07 -27.73
CA ARG A 218 -17.30 10.35 -29.04
C ARG A 218 -18.33 10.99 -29.96
N ILE A 219 -17.90 11.98 -30.74
CA ILE A 219 -18.68 12.58 -31.82
C ILE A 219 -18.14 12.01 -33.14
N GLU A 220 -18.98 11.25 -33.85
CA GLU A 220 -18.70 10.79 -35.20
C GLU A 220 -19.26 11.78 -36.23
N THR A 221 -18.41 12.33 -37.07
CA THR A 221 -18.77 13.14 -38.25
C THR A 221 -18.34 12.39 -39.52
N ARG A 222 -18.89 12.74 -40.70
CA ARG A 222 -18.58 12.11 -42.01
C ARG A 222 -17.05 12.08 -42.29
N GLY A 223 -16.39 11.00 -41.85
CA GLY A 223 -14.97 10.73 -42.01
C GLY A 223 -14.05 11.07 -40.83
N ARG A 224 -14.56 11.50 -39.66
CA ARG A 224 -13.74 11.81 -38.47
C ARG A 224 -14.45 11.42 -37.18
N GLU A 225 -13.71 10.77 -36.30
CA GLU A 225 -14.11 10.49 -34.91
C GLU A 225 -13.36 11.49 -34.00
N LEU A 226 -14.10 12.26 -33.21
CA LEU A 226 -13.57 13.21 -32.24
C LEU A 226 -13.97 12.72 -30.85
N SER A 227 -12.97 12.38 -30.02
CA SER A 227 -13.21 12.10 -28.61
C SER A 227 -13.49 13.41 -27.88
N VAL A 228 -14.59 13.47 -27.13
CA VAL A 228 -14.92 14.62 -26.29
C VAL A 228 -14.59 14.24 -24.86
N ILE A 229 -13.77 15.06 -24.22
CA ILE A 229 -13.43 14.93 -22.80
C ILE A 229 -13.97 16.19 -22.13
N ALA A 230 -14.84 16.02 -21.14
CA ALA A 230 -15.25 17.12 -20.29
C ALA A 230 -14.24 17.20 -19.12
N SER A 231 -13.51 18.30 -19.03
CA SER A 231 -12.64 18.58 -17.88
C SER A 231 -13.51 19.07 -16.72
N THR A 232 -14.00 18.13 -15.92
CA THR A 232 -14.81 18.37 -14.72
C THR A 232 -14.02 18.07 -13.43
N ASP A 233 -12.72 17.79 -13.55
CA ASP A 233 -11.83 17.59 -12.41
C ASP A 233 -11.53 18.92 -11.71
N LEU A 234 -11.78 18.96 -10.40
CA LEU A 234 -11.46 20.12 -9.59
C LEU A 234 -10.03 19.95 -9.07
N SER A 235 -9.16 20.90 -9.36
CA SER A 235 -7.72 20.83 -9.11
C SER A 235 -7.22 21.92 -8.16
N ASN A 236 -7.93 23.04 -8.10
CA ASN A 236 -7.55 24.18 -7.28
C ASN A 236 -8.59 24.51 -6.19
N PRO A 237 -8.19 25.23 -5.12
CA PRO A 237 -9.11 25.58 -4.04
C PRO A 237 -10.30 26.44 -4.49
N GLU A 238 -10.12 27.30 -5.49
CA GLU A 238 -11.18 28.18 -5.99
C GLU A 238 -12.29 27.39 -6.69
N GLU A 239 -11.91 26.39 -7.49
CA GLU A 239 -12.80 25.44 -8.12
C GLU A 239 -13.65 24.70 -7.09
N PHE A 240 -13.04 24.22 -6.00
CA PHE A 240 -13.78 23.60 -4.92
C PHE A 240 -14.70 24.59 -4.19
N ARG A 241 -14.29 25.83 -3.96
CA ARG A 241 -15.18 26.85 -3.37
C ARG A 241 -16.41 27.12 -4.25
N ASN A 242 -16.30 26.92 -5.55
CA ASN A 242 -17.38 27.13 -6.49
C ASN A 242 -18.35 25.95 -6.63
N ILE A 243 -18.08 24.81 -5.97
CA ILE A 243 -19.00 23.66 -5.92
C ILE A 243 -20.37 24.13 -5.45
N ILE A 244 -21.39 23.74 -6.20
CA ILE A 244 -22.77 24.10 -5.95
C ILE A 244 -23.36 23.12 -4.94
N VAL A 245 -23.85 23.62 -3.81
CA VAL A 245 -24.56 22.80 -2.82
C VAL A 245 -26.04 23.17 -2.90
N PRO A 246 -26.91 22.28 -3.41
CA PRO A 246 -28.35 22.53 -3.50
C PRO A 246 -28.95 22.58 -2.08
N ILE A 247 -29.85 23.54 -1.83
CA ILE A 247 -30.53 23.69 -0.52
C ILE A 247 -31.92 23.04 -0.55
N ASP A 248 -32.60 23.09 -1.69
CA ASP A 248 -33.91 22.51 -1.91
C ASP A 248 -33.99 21.83 -3.30
N ASP A 249 -35.08 21.11 -3.59
CA ASP A 249 -35.38 20.54 -4.93
C ASP A 249 -35.65 21.64 -6.00
N GLY A 250 -35.40 22.90 -5.66
CA GLY A 250 -35.66 24.08 -6.45
C GLY A 250 -34.37 24.83 -6.80
N SER A 251 -34.53 25.97 -7.47
CA SER A 251 -33.45 26.80 -7.99
C SER A 251 -32.57 27.49 -6.93
N ASN A 252 -32.67 27.14 -5.64
CA ASN A 252 -31.82 27.69 -4.59
C ASN A 252 -30.61 26.80 -4.33
N PHE A 253 -29.45 27.42 -4.46
CA PHE A 253 -28.17 26.79 -4.18
C PHE A 253 -27.28 27.77 -3.43
N THR A 254 -26.35 27.22 -2.66
CA THR A 254 -25.22 27.97 -2.11
C THR A 254 -23.92 27.40 -2.67
N ARG A 255 -22.80 28.06 -2.42
CA ARG A 255 -21.48 27.59 -2.81
C ARG A 255 -20.77 26.98 -1.62
N LEU A 256 -19.91 25.99 -1.88
CA LEU A 256 -19.10 25.40 -0.82
C LEU A 256 -18.24 26.45 -0.10
N GLY A 257 -17.75 27.47 -0.81
CA GLY A 257 -16.99 28.57 -0.21
C GLY A 257 -17.77 29.43 0.78
N ASP A 258 -19.11 29.46 0.68
CA ASP A 258 -19.95 30.19 1.63
C ASP A 258 -20.09 29.39 2.94
N LEU A 259 -20.13 28.06 2.84
CA LEU A 259 -20.34 27.11 3.95
C LEU A 259 -19.03 26.61 4.61
N ALA A 260 -17.92 26.61 3.89
CA ALA A 260 -16.68 25.97 4.31
C ALA A 260 -15.43 26.75 3.85
N THR A 261 -14.35 26.64 4.63
CA THR A 261 -13.03 27.14 4.22
C THR A 261 -12.28 26.05 3.49
N VAL A 262 -11.86 26.32 2.26
CA VAL A 262 -11.12 25.38 1.40
C VAL A 262 -9.67 25.83 1.24
N GLU A 263 -8.74 24.95 1.62
CA GLU A 263 -7.30 25.18 1.54
C GLU A 263 -6.53 23.92 1.15
N ILE A 264 -5.30 24.09 0.66
CA ILE A 264 -4.38 22.98 0.43
C ILE A 264 -3.56 22.76 1.69
N GLY A 265 -3.51 21.51 2.15
CA GLY A 265 -2.70 21.11 3.29
C GLY A 265 -2.23 19.66 3.19
N PRO A 266 -1.52 19.16 4.21
CA PRO A 266 -1.11 17.77 4.27
C PRO A 266 -2.30 16.83 4.55
N GLU A 267 -2.32 15.64 3.92
CA GLU A 267 -3.30 14.57 4.18
C GLU A 267 -3.26 14.12 5.66
N ASP A 268 -2.06 14.01 6.22
CA ASP A 268 -1.83 13.57 7.59
C ASP A 268 -0.80 14.48 8.26
N GLU A 269 -1.25 15.28 9.23
CA GLU A 269 -0.41 16.16 10.03
C GLU A 269 0.36 15.44 11.13
N ARG A 270 -0.05 14.22 11.50
CA ARG A 270 0.46 13.53 12.70
C ARG A 270 1.72 12.71 12.43
N ARG A 271 2.11 12.54 11.16
CA ARG A 271 3.34 11.81 10.80
C ARG A 271 4.48 12.80 10.62
N VAL A 272 5.54 12.58 11.40
CA VAL A 272 6.79 13.34 11.33
C VAL A 272 7.92 12.36 11.10
N ALA A 273 8.77 12.63 10.11
CA ALA A 273 10.07 11.99 9.97
C ALA A 273 11.16 12.99 10.36
N ARG A 274 12.27 12.49 10.92
CA ARG A 274 13.42 13.30 11.29
C ARG A 274 14.69 12.53 10.92
N TYR A 275 15.70 13.25 10.44
CA TYR A 275 17.02 12.70 10.20
C TYR A 275 18.06 13.61 10.83
N LYS A 276 18.96 13.02 11.61
CA LYS A 276 20.01 13.74 12.38
C LYS A 276 19.50 14.88 13.28
N GLY A 277 18.24 14.82 13.72
CA GLY A 277 17.68 15.78 14.68
C GLY A 277 17.04 17.01 14.07
N ASP A 278 17.23 17.27 12.77
CA ASP A 278 16.51 18.32 12.06
C ASP A 278 15.14 17.83 11.56
N HIS A 279 14.21 18.79 11.51
CA HIS A 279 12.89 18.58 10.94
C HIS A 279 13.03 18.27 9.45
N GLN A 280 12.55 17.09 9.05
CA GLN A 280 12.34 16.76 7.64
C GLN A 280 10.96 17.21 7.25
#